data_AF-A0AAF0U680-F1
#
_entry.id   AF-A0AAF0U680-F1
#
_cell.length_a   1.000
_cell.length_b   1.000
_cell.length_c   1.000
_cell.angle_alpha   90.00
_cell.angle_beta   90.00
_cell.angle_gamma   90.00
#
_symmetry.space_group_name_H-M   'P 1'
#
loop_
_entity.id
_entity.type
_entity.pdbx_description
1 polymer ?
#
loop_
_entity_poly.entity_id
_entity_poly.type
_entity_poly.pdbx_seq_one_letter_code
_entity_poly.pdbx_strand_id
1 'polypeptide(L)'
;MGSSNDHCFVEWKEQFVSKERGHRVVHYFLKDISGESILAVVGTERSVRHMFYVVSEEFLKAYAGEDSVYAGFRWRSRREVVNWLTSMLSKQHLQSDFSSKYLLSTVVL
;
A
#
# COMPACT_ATOMS: atom_id res chain seq x y z
N MET A 1 -21.60 11.93 5.72
CA MET A 1 -21.22 10.77 4.87
C MET A 1 -20.18 11.26 3.88
N GLY A 2 -18.93 10.79 3.82
CA GLY A 2 -18.17 9.86 4.66
C GLY A 2 -16.93 10.54 5.23
N SER A 3 -16.35 9.95 6.27
CA SER A 3 -15.11 10.43 6.91
C SER A 3 -13.99 10.58 5.90
N SER A 4 -13.25 11.67 6.01
CA SER A 4 -11.89 11.79 5.48
C SER A 4 -11.11 10.59 6.01
N ASN A 5 -10.99 9.58 5.17
CA ASN A 5 -10.37 8.31 5.46
C ASN A 5 -8.85 8.53 5.52
N ASP A 6 -8.37 9.10 6.62
CA ASP A 6 -6.97 9.03 7.04
C ASP A 6 -6.69 7.58 7.44
N HIS A 7 -6.62 6.74 6.43
CA HIS A 7 -6.33 5.33 6.58
C HIS A 7 -4.86 5.15 6.91
N CYS A 8 -4.61 5.05 8.21
CA CYS A 8 -3.28 4.98 8.79
C CYS A 8 -2.83 3.51 8.82
N PHE A 9 -1.92 3.11 7.91
CA PHE A 9 -1.34 1.76 7.89
C PHE A 9 -0.14 1.62 8.83
N VAL A 10 -0.22 0.81 9.88
CA VAL A 10 0.85 0.71 10.89
C VAL A 10 1.88 -0.38 10.61
N GLU A 11 1.55 -1.35 9.76
CA GLU A 11 2.39 -2.52 9.50
C GLU A 11 2.18 -3.03 8.07
N TRP A 12 3.19 -3.68 7.50
CA TRP A 12 3.02 -4.54 6.34
C TRP A 12 3.63 -5.92 6.58
N LYS A 13 3.06 -6.95 5.93
CA LYS A 13 3.49 -8.35 6.06
C LYS A 13 3.71 -9.00 4.70
N GLU A 14 4.76 -9.80 4.57
CA GLU A 14 5.03 -10.67 3.43
C GLU A 14 4.55 -12.10 3.71
N GLN A 15 3.84 -12.71 2.76
CA GLN A 15 3.35 -14.08 2.85
C GLN A 15 3.55 -14.83 1.54
N PHE A 16 4.32 -15.92 1.57
CA PHE A 16 4.43 -16.83 0.44
C PHE A 16 3.17 -17.70 0.31
N VAL A 17 2.50 -17.61 -0.83
CA VAL A 17 1.38 -18.49 -1.22
C VAL A 17 1.92 -19.73 -1.94
N SER A 18 2.91 -19.56 -2.81
CA SER A 18 3.66 -20.64 -3.45
C SER A 18 5.15 -20.34 -3.44
N LYS A 19 5.97 -21.34 -3.11
CA LYS A 19 7.44 -21.27 -3.13
C LYS A 19 8.06 -22.03 -4.31
N GLU A 20 7.24 -22.70 -5.12
CA GLU A 20 7.68 -23.52 -6.25
C GLU A 20 8.39 -22.66 -7.29
N ARG A 21 9.63 -23.03 -7.66
CA ARG A 21 10.42 -22.31 -8.65
C ARG A 21 9.72 -22.36 -10.02
N GLY A 22 9.55 -21.21 -10.65
CA GLY A 22 8.78 -21.03 -11.88
C GLY A 22 7.31 -20.63 -11.65
N HIS A 23 6.80 -20.86 -10.43
CA HIS A 23 5.41 -20.61 -10.04
C HIS A 23 5.29 -19.93 -8.66
N ARG A 24 6.34 -19.21 -8.23
CA ARG A 24 6.32 -18.53 -6.94
C ARG A 24 5.22 -17.48 -6.91
N VAL A 25 4.50 -17.43 -5.80
CA VAL A 25 3.49 -16.41 -5.51
C VAL A 25 3.72 -15.89 -4.10
N VAL A 26 3.83 -14.57 -3.97
CA VAL A 26 4.01 -13.86 -2.70
C VAL A 26 3.00 -12.74 -2.60
N HIS A 27 2.31 -12.66 -1.47
CA HIS A 27 1.35 -11.62 -1.16
C HIS A 27 1.97 -10.67 -0.14
N TYR A 28 1.68 -9.38 -0.29
CA TYR A 28 2.02 -8.37 0.69
C TYR A 28 0.74 -7.73 1.19
N PHE A 29 0.58 -7.69 2.50
CA PHE A 29 -0.58 -7.11 3.18
C PHE A 29 -0.17 -5.80 3.85
N LEU A 30 -1.10 -4.84 3.89
CA LEU A 30 -1.03 -3.66 4.73
C LEU A 30 -2.06 -3.80 5.84
N LYS A 31 -1.67 -3.45 7.07
CA LYS A 31 -2.53 -3.50 8.25
C LYS A 31 -2.78 -2.11 8.78
N ASP A 32 -4.04 -1.79 9.06
CA ASP A 32 -4.45 -0.51 9.60
C ASP A 32 -4.38 -0.43 11.14
N ILE A 33 -4.66 0.75 11.69
CA ILE A 33 -4.73 0.99 13.14
C ILE A 33 -5.81 0.19 13.85
N SER A 34 -6.86 -0.24 13.15
CA SER A 34 -7.95 -1.07 13.70
C SER A 34 -7.53 -2.54 13.81
N GLY A 35 -6.43 -2.91 13.14
CA GLY A 35 -5.91 -4.26 13.08
C GLY A 35 -6.33 -5.03 11.83
N GLU A 36 -7.15 -4.44 10.97
CA GLU A 36 -7.63 -5.04 9.73
C GLU A 36 -6.52 -5.04 8.69
N SER A 37 -6.43 -6.11 7.91
CA SER A 37 -5.39 -6.30 6.89
C SER A 37 -6.01 -6.40 5.51
N ILE A 38 -5.43 -5.69 4.55
CA ILE A 38 -5.82 -5.75 3.14
C ILE A 38 -4.67 -6.25 2.27
N LEU A 39 -4.99 -7.08 1.26
CA LEU A 39 -4.00 -7.49 0.27
C LEU A 39 -3.58 -6.27 -0.54
N ALA A 40 -2.33 -5.83 -0.44
CA ALA A 40 -1.84 -4.63 -1.11
C ALA A 40 -1.17 -4.95 -2.44
N VAL A 41 -0.29 -5.95 -2.47
CA VAL A 41 0.53 -6.29 -3.64
C VAL A 41 0.61 -7.80 -3.84
N VAL A 42 0.55 -8.25 -5.08
CA VAL A 42 0.75 -9.64 -5.49
C VAL A 42 2.02 -9.73 -6.33
N GLY A 43 3.00 -10.49 -5.86
CA GLY A 43 4.19 -10.91 -6.60
C GLY A 43 3.99 -12.28 -7.24
N THR A 44 4.22 -12.39 -8.55
CA THR A 44 4.08 -13.65 -9.31
C THR A 44 5.31 -13.94 -10.16
N GLU A 45 5.71 -15.21 -10.24
CA GLU A 45 6.78 -15.65 -11.14
C GLU A 45 6.15 -15.92 -12.49
N ARG A 46 6.55 -15.16 -13.52
CA ARG A 46 6.06 -15.37 -14.90
C ARG A 46 7.08 -16.11 -15.76
N SER A 47 8.34 -16.08 -15.38
CA SER A 47 9.41 -16.92 -15.90
C SER A 47 10.45 -17.15 -14.80
N VAL A 48 11.28 -18.19 -14.95
CA VAL A 48 12.28 -18.56 -13.94
C VAL A 48 13.15 -17.37 -13.56
N ARG A 49 13.16 -16.99 -12.29
CA ARG A 49 13.87 -15.83 -11.69
C ARG A 49 13.29 -14.45 -12.02
N HIS A 50 12.17 -14.37 -12.72
CA HIS A 50 11.52 -13.10 -13.05
C HIS A 50 10.19 -12.97 -12.32
N MET A 51 10.28 -12.30 -11.17
CA MET A 51 9.11 -11.84 -10.42
C MET A 51 8.56 -10.56 -11.03
N PHE A 52 7.23 -10.45 -11.03
CA PHE A 52 6.52 -9.19 -11.24
C PHE A 52 5.57 -8.94 -10.09
N TYR A 53 5.45 -7.69 -9.68
CA TYR A 53 4.59 -7.30 -8.57
C TYR A 53 3.58 -6.26 -9.04
N VAL A 54 2.32 -6.46 -8.70
CA VAL A 54 1.21 -5.57 -9.06
C VAL A 54 0.40 -5.22 -7.82
N VAL A 55 -0.12 -4.00 -7.76
CA VAL A 55 -1.10 -3.63 -6.73
C VAL A 55 -2.36 -4.47 -6.91
N SER A 56 -2.92 -4.96 -5.81
CA SER A 56 -4.12 -5.79 -5.86
C SER A 56 -5.34 -4.94 -6.23
N GLU A 57 -6.32 -5.57 -6.87
CA GLU A 57 -7.61 -4.90 -7.11
C GLU A 57 -8.35 -4.56 -5.81
N GLU A 58 -8.18 -5.35 -4.77
CA GLU A 58 -8.80 -5.14 -3.46
C GLU A 58 -8.34 -3.81 -2.86
N PHE A 59 -7.02 -3.59 -2.85
CA PHE A 59 -6.43 -2.35 -2.40
C PHE A 59 -6.83 -1.18 -3.27
N LEU A 60 -6.86 -1.38 -4.60
CA LEU A 60 -7.27 -0.30 -5.49
C LEU A 60 -8.72 0.11 -5.23
N LYS A 61 -9.66 -0.83 -5.11
CA LYS A 61 -11.08 -0.52 -4.85
C LYS A 61 -11.30 0.18 -3.51
N ALA A 62 -10.52 -0.17 -2.48
CA ALA A 62 -10.68 0.37 -1.14
C ALA A 62 -9.95 1.72 -0.92
N TYR A 63 -8.83 1.96 -1.60
CA TYR A 63 -7.92 3.07 -1.29
C TYR A 63 -7.48 3.92 -2.49
N ALA A 64 -7.72 3.46 -3.72
CA ALA A 64 -7.45 4.24 -4.92
C ALA A 64 -8.77 4.73 -5.54
N GLY A 65 -8.88 6.06 -5.74
CA GLY A 65 -9.89 6.58 -6.66
C GLY A 65 -9.66 6.08 -8.09
N GLU A 66 -10.65 6.26 -8.97
CA GLU A 66 -10.65 5.78 -10.35
C GLU A 66 -9.38 6.19 -11.15
N ASP A 67 -8.70 7.28 -10.77
CA ASP A 67 -7.48 7.82 -11.40
C ASP A 67 -6.17 7.54 -10.63
N SER A 68 -6.06 6.42 -9.90
CA SER A 68 -4.82 6.20 -9.14
C SER A 68 -3.62 5.90 -10.06
N VAL A 69 -2.53 6.62 -9.80
CA VAL A 69 -1.19 6.44 -10.43
C VAL A 69 -0.67 5.00 -10.33
N TYR A 70 -1.26 4.18 -9.44
CA TYR A 70 -0.85 2.82 -9.17
C TYR A 70 -1.65 1.76 -9.95
N ALA A 71 -2.75 2.13 -10.61
CA ALA A 71 -3.49 1.23 -11.49
C ALA A 71 -2.61 0.83 -12.67
N GLY A 72 -2.35 -0.47 -12.81
CA GLY A 72 -1.47 -1.02 -13.86
C GLY A 72 0.03 -0.83 -13.63
N PHE A 73 0.45 -0.20 -12.52
CA PHE A 73 1.86 -0.11 -12.18
C PHE A 73 2.42 -1.50 -11.83
N ARG A 74 3.58 -1.84 -12.41
CA ARG A 74 4.19 -3.17 -12.26
C ARG A 74 5.67 -3.08 -11.87
N TRP A 75 5.98 -3.38 -10.61
CA TRP A 75 7.36 -3.43 -10.12
C TRP A 75 8.08 -4.69 -10.61
N ARG A 76 9.39 -4.57 -10.81
CA ARG A 76 10.27 -5.68 -11.24
C ARG A 76 11.14 -6.22 -10.10
N SER A 77 11.25 -5.50 -8.99
CA SER A 77 12.04 -5.92 -7.84
C SER A 77 11.25 -5.87 -6.53
N ARG A 78 11.57 -6.81 -5.63
CA ARG A 78 11.05 -6.83 -4.25
C ARG A 78 11.38 -5.53 -3.51
N ARG A 79 12.56 -4.96 -3.77
CA ARG A 79 13.00 -3.71 -3.13
C ARG A 79 12.03 -2.56 -3.40
N GLU A 80 11.58 -2.40 -4.64
CA GLU A 80 10.64 -1.32 -4.96
C GLU A 80 9.29 -1.51 -4.25
N VAL A 81 8.81 -2.76 -4.16
CA VAL A 81 7.59 -3.09 -3.40
C VAL A 81 7.73 -2.74 -1.92
N VAL A 82 8.84 -3.16 -1.30
CA VAL A 82 9.12 -2.85 0.11
C VAL A 82 9.23 -1.35 0.36
N ASN A 83 9.88 -0.62 -0.55
CA ASN A 83 9.96 0.85 -0.46
C ASN A 83 8.56 1.48 -0.52
N TRP A 84 7.71 1.02 -1.44
CA TRP A 84 6.33 1.52 -1.54
C TRP A 84 5.51 1.20 -0.29
N LEU A 85 5.55 -0.04 0.21
CA LEU A 85 4.85 -0.45 1.44
C LEU A 85 5.31 0.38 2.64
N THR A 86 6.61 0.60 2.78
CA THR A 86 7.18 1.41 3.86
C THR A 86 6.77 2.88 3.73
N SER A 87 6.68 3.40 2.50
CA SER A 87 6.19 4.76 2.27
C SER A 87 4.72 4.93 2.67
N MET A 88 3.89 3.88 2.59
CA MET A 88 2.50 3.92 3.06
C MET A 88 2.40 4.03 4.59
N LEU A 89 3.37 3.50 5.33
CA LEU A 89 3.48 3.74 6.77
C LEU A 89 3.97 5.18 7.05
N SER A 90 4.84 5.73 6.19
CA SER A 90 5.47 7.04 6.40
C SER A 90 4.62 8.24 5.96
N LYS A 91 3.70 8.08 5.00
CA LYS A 91 2.76 9.13 4.55
C LYS A 91 1.92 9.69 5.70
N GLN A 92 1.78 8.93 6.78
CA GLN A 92 1.21 9.35 8.06
C GLN A 92 1.84 10.63 8.61
N HIS A 93 3.16 10.76 8.51
CA HIS A 93 3.87 11.90 9.11
C HIS A 93 3.68 13.19 8.32
N LEU A 94 3.49 13.09 6.99
CA LEU A 94 3.25 14.27 6.16
C LEU A 94 1.80 14.72 6.26
N GLN A 95 0.83 13.80 6.27
CA GLN A 95 -0.59 14.16 6.38
C GLN A 95 -0.93 14.78 7.76
N SER A 96 -0.29 14.32 8.84
CA SER A 96 -0.38 14.95 10.17
C SER A 96 0.24 16.35 10.24
N ASP A 97 1.37 16.57 9.55
CA ASP A 97 2.08 17.86 9.52
C ASP A 97 1.38 18.90 8.63
N PHE A 98 0.72 18.47 7.54
CA PHE A 98 -0.13 19.34 6.74
C PHE A 98 -1.46 19.63 7.42
N SER A 99 -2.10 18.63 8.05
CA SER A 99 -3.36 18.85 8.81
C SER A 99 -3.15 19.80 10.00
N SER A 100 -2.04 19.68 10.74
CA SER A 100 -1.71 20.59 11.85
C SER A 100 -1.43 22.05 11.41
N LYS A 101 -0.94 22.26 10.17
CA LYS A 101 -0.68 23.62 9.65
C LYS A 101 -1.96 24.35 9.22
N TYR A 102 -3.04 23.64 8.90
CA TYR A 102 -4.32 24.24 8.52
C TYR A 102 -5.35 24.26 9.67
N LEU A 103 -5.14 23.52 10.76
CA LEU A 103 -5.99 23.59 11.96
C LEU A 103 -5.60 24.71 12.94
N LEU A 104 -4.45 25.35 12.77
CA LEU A 104 -4.07 26.55 13.55
C LEU A 104 -4.41 27.87 12.86
N SER A 105 -5.07 27.87 11.68
CA SER A 105 -5.51 29.11 11.02
C SER A 105 -6.97 29.48 11.28
N THR A 106 -7.61 28.93 12.31
CA THR A 106 -8.95 29.38 12.70
C THR A 106 -9.05 29.44 14.22
N VAL A 107 -8.61 30.56 14.78
CA VAL A 107 -9.31 31.46 15.71
C VAL A 107 -8.32 32.59 16.04
N VAL A 108 -8.86 33.80 16.26
CA VAL A 108 -8.20 35.10 16.59
C VAL A 108 -7.92 35.92 15.31
N LEU A 109 -8.74 36.90 14.90
CA LEU A 109 -9.65 37.82 15.61
C LEU A 109 -11.00 37.95 14.90
#